data_AF-A0A4P5NPG1-F1
#
_entry.id   AF-A0A4P5NPG1-F1
#
_cell.length_a   1.000
_cell.length_b   1.000
_cell.length_c   1.000
_cell.angle_alpha   90.00
_cell.angle_beta   90.00
_cell.angle_gamma   90.00
#
_symmetry.space_group_name_H-M   'P 1'
#
loop_
_entity.id
_entity.type
_entity.pdbx_description
1 polymer ?
#
loop_
_entity_poly.entity_id
_entity_poly.type
_entity_poly.pdbx_seq_one_letter_code
_entity_poly.pdbx_strand_id
1 'polypeptide(L)'
;MALDPAFLDELRARTPIAPIIGRRTKLVRSGKNWKACCPFHGEKTPSFYVYDDHYHCFGCQAHGDVITFVMQSEGRSFPEAVEELATAAGMEMPKPDRNQREQAARARTLGEVLDAVQASWQRRLYQPEGREGLAYLRGRGLTDETIAAFGLGWSGEGRGGLVGEMAALDITPAMLRDAGVMRADEDGTPSRELFFNRVTFPIRDRRGRLVSFGGRILGDGQPKYLNGPETAIFSKRRVLFGLDRAREAVRGTGVASDLLVVEGYMDVIALHQAGFRGAVAPLGTALTSEQLEALWQVAPAPVLCFDGDAAGQRAAVKAAETALPLLNVDRSLRFCVLPENDDPDSLVRRDGAAGMAALIAGARPMGEVLFGLLSEGVRDPGPEQRAALRRRLVEVAGLIPDKALASEYRSTLLDSFFQTFRRNGARGGVKKASVATSPVAPMDADLQRQCILSAIILEQPGVLDEVQDAYCRLELPADLAALREELLDLYDVRGELPPPDELAACLSTAGLGEVCQRVRAVRGRRARGHGDDDLFGTDPRHEWWHFYALLNVERFAAEIRADTERMCTGDLDEAAWASLRTRLLALDTLRRGGTDLDE
;
A
#
# COMPACT_ATOMS: atom_id res chain seq x y z
N MET A 1 -16.87 -18.65 30.68
CA MET A 1 -18.25 -18.76 31.19
C MET A 1 -19.10 -19.32 30.07
N ALA A 2 -19.57 -20.56 30.18
CA ALA A 2 -20.60 -21.06 29.28
C ALA A 2 -21.93 -20.52 29.80
N LEU A 3 -22.58 -19.66 29.03
CA LEU A 3 -23.96 -19.25 29.29
C LEU A 3 -24.88 -20.35 28.77
N ASP A 4 -26.00 -20.57 29.46
CA ASP A 4 -27.02 -21.52 29.02
C ASP A 4 -27.51 -21.16 27.61
N PRO A 5 -27.47 -22.07 26.62
CA PRO A 5 -28.04 -21.84 25.30
C PRO A 5 -29.48 -21.31 25.35
N ALA A 6 -30.31 -21.78 26.29
CA ALA A 6 -31.68 -21.30 26.45
C ALA A 6 -31.76 -19.81 26.82
N PHE A 7 -30.81 -19.32 27.65
CA PHE A 7 -30.72 -17.89 27.98
C PHE A 7 -30.29 -17.06 26.77
N LEU A 8 -29.34 -17.55 25.98
CA LEU A 8 -28.88 -16.86 24.77
C LEU A 8 -29.98 -16.78 23.69
N ASP A 9 -30.79 -17.83 23.57
CA ASP A 9 -31.89 -17.86 22.62
C ASP A 9 -33.08 -17.01 23.09
N GLU A 10 -33.38 -16.98 24.39
CA GLU A 10 -34.33 -16.00 24.94
C GLU A 10 -33.84 -14.57 24.74
N LEU A 11 -32.54 -14.31 24.92
CA LEU A 11 -31.95 -12.99 24.71
C LEU A 11 -32.07 -12.52 23.26
N ARG A 12 -31.82 -13.41 22.29
CA ARG A 12 -32.06 -13.13 20.86
C ARG A 12 -33.53 -12.82 20.61
N ALA A 13 -34.44 -13.64 21.16
CA ALA A 13 -35.89 -13.46 20.98
C ALA A 13 -36.41 -12.12 21.57
N ARG A 14 -35.86 -11.68 22.70
CA ARG A 14 -36.21 -10.39 23.33
C ARG A 14 -35.49 -9.18 22.72
N THR A 15 -34.49 -9.38 21.86
CA THR A 15 -33.65 -8.30 21.32
C THR A 15 -33.66 -8.28 19.79
N PRO A 16 -34.75 -7.81 19.16
CA PRO A 16 -34.86 -7.77 17.71
C PRO A 16 -33.70 -7.00 17.06
N ILE A 17 -33.08 -7.62 16.06
CA ILE A 17 -31.80 -7.18 15.52
C ILE A 17 -31.88 -5.83 14.78
N ALA A 18 -32.98 -5.57 14.06
CA ALA A 18 -33.18 -4.32 13.32
C ALA A 18 -33.21 -3.06 14.22
N PRO A 19 -33.97 -2.98 15.33
CA PRO A 19 -33.87 -1.87 16.28
C PRO A 19 -32.47 -1.59 16.84
N ILE A 20 -31.62 -2.60 17.00
CA ILE A 20 -30.23 -2.42 17.48
C ILE A 20 -29.37 -1.81 16.37
N ILE A 21 -29.41 -2.38 15.17
CA ILE A 21 -28.67 -1.89 14.00
C ILE A 21 -29.11 -0.47 13.62
N GLY A 22 -30.41 -0.17 13.74
CA GLY A 22 -31.01 1.14 13.47
C GLY A 22 -30.46 2.28 14.34
N ARG A 23 -29.76 1.99 15.45
CA ARG A 23 -29.04 2.99 16.26
C ARG A 23 -27.74 3.46 15.59
N ARG A 24 -27.17 2.65 14.68
CA ARG A 24 -25.86 2.88 14.05
C ARG A 24 -25.96 3.27 12.58
N THR A 25 -26.96 2.77 11.85
CA THR A 25 -27.16 3.09 10.42
C THR A 25 -28.65 3.21 10.08
N LYS A 26 -28.98 4.02 9.07
CA LYS A 26 -30.36 4.30 8.66
C LYS A 26 -30.94 3.12 7.89
N LEU A 27 -31.80 2.35 8.55
CA LEU A 27 -32.55 1.24 7.92
C LEU A 27 -33.64 1.75 6.97
N VAL A 28 -33.76 1.08 5.82
CA VAL A 28 -34.80 1.27 4.81
C VAL A 28 -35.50 -0.07 4.58
N ARG A 29 -36.84 -0.09 4.46
CA ARG A 29 -37.60 -1.31 4.15
C ARG A 29 -37.19 -1.90 2.79
N SER A 30 -37.06 -3.22 2.75
CA SER A 30 -36.76 -3.98 1.52
C SER A 30 -37.57 -5.28 1.51
N GLY A 31 -38.83 -5.19 1.09
CA GLY A 31 -39.80 -6.28 1.23
C GLY A 31 -40.09 -6.57 2.69
N LYS A 32 -39.96 -7.85 3.11
CA LYS A 32 -40.11 -8.26 4.51
C LYS A 32 -38.95 -7.78 5.39
N ASN A 33 -37.76 -7.61 4.80
CA ASN A 33 -36.51 -7.34 5.49
C ASN A 33 -36.16 -5.84 5.51
N TRP A 34 -34.99 -5.49 6.02
CA TRP A 34 -34.43 -4.15 5.96
C TRP A 34 -33.09 -4.14 5.22
N LYS A 35 -32.72 -2.98 4.67
CA LYS A 35 -31.40 -2.71 4.09
C LYS A 35 -30.85 -1.37 4.57
N ALA A 36 -29.52 -1.24 4.62
CA ALA A 36 -28.82 0.01 4.93
C ALA A 36 -27.44 0.05 4.28
N CYS A 37 -26.74 1.19 4.38
CA CYS A 37 -25.29 1.21 4.22
C CYS A 37 -24.65 0.53 5.43
N CYS A 38 -23.67 -0.33 5.17
CA CYS A 38 -22.95 -1.11 6.16
C CYS A 38 -22.26 -0.24 7.21
N PRO A 39 -22.40 -0.54 8.52
CA PRO A 39 -21.69 0.18 9.58
C PRO A 39 -20.23 -0.28 9.76
N PHE A 40 -19.79 -1.31 9.03
CA PHE A 40 -18.44 -1.90 9.15
C PHE A 40 -17.47 -1.48 8.04
N HIS A 41 -17.96 -0.93 6.93
CA HIS A 41 -17.13 -0.39 5.84
C HIS A 41 -17.88 0.76 5.13
N GLY A 42 -17.15 1.71 4.55
CA GLY A 42 -17.76 2.87 3.91
C GLY A 42 -18.34 2.54 2.53
N GLU A 43 -19.68 2.59 2.40
CA GLU A 43 -20.37 2.41 1.12
C GLU A 43 -21.47 3.48 0.91
N LYS A 44 -21.67 3.89 -0.36
CA LYS A 44 -22.74 4.84 -0.76
C LYS A 44 -24.04 4.13 -1.13
N THR A 45 -23.98 2.86 -1.53
CA THR A 45 -25.12 2.03 -1.91
C THR A 45 -25.43 1.02 -0.79
N PRO A 46 -26.70 0.84 -0.38
CA PRO A 46 -27.04 -0.14 0.65
C PRO A 46 -26.75 -1.60 0.24
N SER A 47 -25.68 -2.21 0.76
CA SER A 47 -25.41 -3.66 0.61
C SER A 47 -25.63 -4.45 1.91
N PHE A 48 -25.94 -3.77 3.02
CA PHE A 48 -26.16 -4.37 4.32
C PHE A 48 -27.62 -4.77 4.52
N TYR A 49 -27.91 -6.07 4.50
CA TYR A 49 -29.25 -6.62 4.69
C TYR A 49 -29.44 -7.12 6.12
N VAL A 50 -30.63 -6.89 6.66
CA VAL A 50 -31.03 -7.28 8.01
C VAL A 50 -32.32 -8.08 7.94
N TYR A 51 -32.21 -9.34 8.34
CA TYR A 51 -33.29 -10.31 8.50
C TYR A 51 -33.81 -10.26 9.94
N ASP A 52 -34.73 -11.14 10.32
CA ASP A 52 -35.32 -11.11 11.67
C ASP A 52 -34.34 -11.64 12.76
N ASP A 53 -33.45 -12.56 12.38
CA ASP A 53 -32.50 -13.28 13.24
C ASP A 53 -31.03 -12.88 13.03
N HIS A 54 -30.64 -12.52 11.80
CA HIS A 54 -29.25 -12.24 11.41
C HIS A 54 -29.11 -11.05 10.45
N TYR A 55 -27.87 -10.58 10.26
CA TYR A 55 -27.50 -9.65 9.19
C TYR A 55 -26.50 -10.27 8.21
N HIS A 56 -26.47 -9.74 6.99
CA HIS A 56 -25.47 -10.06 5.98
C HIS A 56 -25.13 -8.83 5.13
N CYS A 57 -23.85 -8.52 4.99
CA CYS A 57 -23.34 -7.47 4.11
C CYS A 57 -22.83 -8.06 2.80
N PHE A 58 -23.46 -7.73 1.68
CA PHE A 58 -23.01 -8.23 0.37
C PHE A 58 -21.74 -7.53 -0.15
N GLY A 59 -21.43 -6.32 0.33
CA GLY A 59 -20.16 -5.64 0.03
C GLY A 59 -18.96 -6.26 0.73
N CYS A 60 -18.97 -6.29 2.07
CA CYS A 60 -17.81 -6.70 2.88
C CYS A 60 -17.92 -8.10 3.53
N GLN A 61 -18.95 -8.90 3.20
CA GLN A 61 -19.19 -10.26 3.72
C GLN A 61 -19.34 -10.37 5.26
N ALA A 62 -19.50 -9.24 5.95
CA ALA A 62 -19.79 -9.21 7.38
C ALA A 62 -21.18 -9.81 7.66
N HIS A 63 -21.23 -10.79 8.54
CA HIS A 63 -22.44 -11.53 8.90
C HIS A 63 -22.46 -11.81 10.42
N GLY A 64 -23.65 -12.03 10.98
CA GLY A 64 -23.79 -12.36 12.40
C GLY A 64 -25.21 -12.20 12.94
N ASP A 65 -25.39 -12.56 14.21
CA ASP A 65 -26.59 -12.28 15.00
C ASP A 65 -26.50 -10.91 15.72
N VAL A 66 -27.50 -10.57 16.53
CA VAL A 66 -27.54 -9.30 17.28
C VAL A 66 -26.37 -9.14 18.28
N ILE A 67 -25.89 -10.24 18.86
CA ILE A 67 -24.76 -10.25 19.79
C ILE A 67 -23.47 -9.98 19.00
N THR A 68 -23.30 -10.67 17.88
CA THR A 68 -22.17 -10.50 16.94
C THR A 68 -22.10 -9.07 16.41
N PHE A 69 -23.25 -8.46 16.10
CA PHE A 69 -23.34 -7.06 15.68
C PHE A 69 -22.78 -6.10 16.74
N VAL A 70 -23.18 -6.25 18.01
CA VAL A 70 -22.68 -5.41 19.11
C VAL A 70 -21.19 -5.62 19.34
N MET A 71 -20.71 -6.88 19.34
CA MET A 71 -19.28 -7.19 19.46
C MET A 71 -18.45 -6.51 18.37
N GLN A 72 -18.88 -6.60 17.10
CA GLN A 72 -18.15 -6.03 15.96
C GLN A 72 -18.26 -4.50 15.88
N SER A 73 -19.45 -3.93 16.12
CA SER A 73 -19.68 -2.48 15.96
C SER A 73 -19.18 -1.65 17.14
N GLU A 74 -19.04 -2.25 18.32
CA GLU A 74 -18.64 -1.55 19.54
C GLU A 74 -17.30 -2.06 20.12
N GLY A 75 -16.71 -3.11 19.53
CA GLY A 75 -15.44 -3.69 19.98
C GLY A 75 -15.53 -4.37 21.35
N ARG A 76 -16.72 -4.84 21.73
CA ARG A 76 -17.01 -5.55 22.98
C ARG A 76 -16.67 -7.04 22.88
N SER A 77 -16.27 -7.63 23.99
CA SER A 77 -16.20 -9.09 24.14
C SER A 77 -17.61 -9.69 24.23
N PHE A 78 -17.71 -11.01 24.01
CA PHE A 78 -18.99 -11.72 24.04
C PHE A 78 -19.75 -11.53 25.38
N PRO A 79 -19.15 -11.63 26.58
CA PRO A 79 -19.85 -11.37 27.84
C PRO A 79 -20.36 -9.93 27.95
N GLU A 80 -19.56 -8.93 27.57
CA GLU A 80 -19.93 -7.50 27.62
C GLU A 80 -21.10 -7.17 26.66
N ALA A 81 -21.13 -7.80 25.48
CA ALA A 81 -22.23 -7.65 24.52
C ALA A 81 -23.52 -8.32 25.02
N VAL A 82 -23.41 -9.50 25.63
CA VAL A 82 -24.56 -10.20 26.22
C VAL A 82 -25.13 -9.44 27.42
N GLU A 83 -24.28 -8.92 28.32
CA GLU A 83 -24.71 -8.15 29.49
C GLU A 83 -25.42 -6.84 29.12
N GLU A 84 -24.94 -6.13 28.10
CA GLU A 84 -25.63 -4.96 27.57
C GLU A 84 -27.01 -5.30 26.99
N LEU A 85 -27.07 -6.31 26.11
CA LEU A 85 -28.33 -6.68 25.46
C LEU A 85 -29.34 -7.19 26.48
N ALA A 86 -28.91 -7.97 27.48
CA ALA A 86 -29.75 -8.42 28.59
C ALA A 86 -30.29 -7.24 29.40
N THR A 87 -29.43 -6.28 29.76
CA THR A 87 -29.82 -5.06 30.46
C THR A 87 -30.85 -4.25 29.64
N ALA A 88 -30.63 -4.09 28.33
CA ALA A 88 -31.54 -3.39 27.44
C ALA A 88 -32.88 -4.14 27.23
N ALA A 89 -32.88 -5.47 27.31
CA ALA A 89 -34.05 -6.34 27.21
C ALA A 89 -34.79 -6.55 28.55
N GLY A 90 -34.33 -5.92 29.64
CA GLY A 90 -34.86 -6.12 31.00
C GLY A 90 -34.71 -7.55 31.51
N MET A 91 -33.71 -8.28 30.99
CA MET A 91 -33.37 -9.64 31.42
C MET A 91 -32.33 -9.59 32.53
N GLU A 92 -32.60 -10.30 33.63
CA GLU A 92 -31.60 -10.46 34.67
C GLU A 92 -30.53 -11.43 34.18
N MET A 93 -29.29 -10.96 34.07
CA MET A 93 -28.15 -11.80 33.70
C MET A 93 -28.05 -12.98 34.68
N PRO A 94 -27.85 -14.23 34.18
CA PRO A 94 -27.70 -15.40 35.04
C PRO A 94 -26.59 -15.13 36.03
N LYS A 95 -26.94 -15.03 37.31
CA LYS A 95 -25.95 -14.75 38.34
C LYS A 95 -25.11 -16.01 38.49
N PRO A 96 -23.79 -16.01 38.15
CA PRO A 96 -22.92 -17.08 38.64
C PRO A 96 -23.13 -17.20 40.15
N ASP A 97 -23.18 -18.44 40.64
CA ASP A 97 -23.34 -18.78 42.06
C ASP A 97 -22.46 -17.85 42.91
N ARG A 98 -22.91 -17.43 44.09
CA ARG A 98 -22.13 -16.56 44.98
C ARG A 98 -20.72 -17.13 45.20
N ASN A 99 -20.59 -18.45 45.32
CA ASN A 99 -19.28 -19.11 45.43
C ASN A 99 -18.47 -18.99 44.13
N GLN A 100 -19.10 -19.11 42.95
CA GLN A 100 -18.46 -18.89 41.64
C GLN A 100 -18.15 -17.42 41.35
N ARG A 101 -18.92 -16.46 41.87
CA ARG A 101 -18.63 -15.01 41.81
C ARG A 101 -17.47 -14.66 42.72
N GLU A 102 -17.47 -15.15 43.95
CA GLU A 102 -16.34 -14.98 44.87
C GLU A 102 -15.08 -15.70 44.35
N GLN A 103 -15.21 -16.88 43.72
CA GLN A 103 -14.09 -17.56 43.05
C GLN A 103 -13.64 -16.85 41.77
N ALA A 104 -14.53 -16.36 40.91
CA ALA A 104 -14.15 -15.64 39.69
C ALA A 104 -13.59 -14.24 39.97
N ALA A 105 -14.01 -13.58 41.07
CA ALA A 105 -13.42 -12.33 41.55
C ALA A 105 -12.12 -12.54 42.34
N ARG A 106 -11.85 -13.75 42.85
CA ARG A 106 -10.55 -14.16 43.43
C ARG A 106 -9.60 -14.76 42.39
N ALA A 107 -10.12 -15.28 41.29
CA ALA A 107 -9.32 -15.85 40.22
C ALA A 107 -8.56 -14.73 39.52
N ARG A 108 -7.23 -14.72 39.68
CA ARG A 108 -6.36 -13.77 38.99
C ARG A 108 -6.60 -13.87 37.50
N THR A 109 -6.81 -12.74 36.86
CA THR A 109 -6.77 -12.63 35.41
C THR A 109 -5.38 -12.96 34.89
N LEU A 110 -5.26 -13.42 33.64
CA LEU A 110 -3.95 -13.65 33.01
C LEU A 110 -3.08 -12.38 33.00
N GLY A 111 -3.70 -11.19 32.92
CA GLY A 111 -2.99 -9.91 33.04
C GLY A 111 -2.33 -9.73 34.41
N GLU A 112 -3.06 -9.94 35.51
CA GLU A 112 -2.50 -9.84 36.87
C GLU A 112 -1.37 -10.85 37.13
N VAL A 113 -1.49 -12.06 36.55
CA VAL A 113 -0.42 -13.07 36.60
C VAL A 113 0.83 -12.55 35.88
N LEU A 114 0.68 -11.99 34.68
CA LEU A 114 1.79 -11.41 33.94
C LEU A 114 2.40 -10.20 34.65
N ASP A 115 1.60 -9.32 35.25
CA ASP A 115 2.08 -8.14 35.99
C ASP A 115 2.88 -8.56 37.24
N ALA A 116 2.45 -9.61 37.95
CA ALA A 116 3.20 -10.19 39.07
C ALA A 116 4.54 -10.81 38.61
N VAL A 117 4.54 -11.50 37.47
CA VAL A 117 5.77 -12.03 36.85
C VAL A 117 6.69 -10.89 36.40
N GLN A 118 6.16 -9.81 35.82
CA GLN A 118 6.94 -8.63 35.45
C GLN A 118 7.61 -8.02 36.68
N ALA A 119 6.86 -7.80 37.77
CA ALA A 119 7.37 -7.23 39.01
C ALA A 119 8.43 -8.10 39.71
N SER A 120 8.38 -9.43 39.52
CA SER A 120 9.47 -10.34 39.89
C SER A 120 10.70 -10.11 39.01
N TRP A 121 10.57 -10.23 37.69
CA TRP A 121 11.69 -10.14 36.76
C TRP A 121 12.38 -8.77 36.74
N GLN A 122 11.64 -7.68 36.95
CA GLN A 122 12.21 -6.33 37.16
C GLN A 122 13.10 -6.28 38.40
N ARG A 123 12.68 -6.86 39.53
CA ARG A 123 13.51 -6.92 40.75
C ARG A 123 14.75 -7.78 40.53
N ARG A 124 14.61 -8.94 39.88
CA ARG A 124 15.72 -9.86 39.55
C ARG A 124 16.82 -9.20 38.71
N LEU A 125 16.45 -8.30 37.79
CA LEU A 125 17.42 -7.57 36.95
C LEU A 125 18.44 -6.76 37.77
N TYR A 126 18.05 -6.25 38.94
CA TYR A 126 18.92 -5.48 39.84
C TYR A 126 19.53 -6.33 40.98
N GLN A 127 19.30 -7.64 40.99
CA GLN A 127 19.93 -8.59 41.92
C GLN A 127 21.23 -9.19 41.33
N PRO A 128 22.07 -9.88 42.12
CA PRO A 128 23.31 -10.47 41.62
C PRO A 128 23.14 -11.40 40.41
N GLU A 129 22.03 -12.13 40.32
CA GLU A 129 21.70 -12.98 39.16
C GLU A 129 21.36 -12.19 37.89
N GLY A 130 20.79 -10.98 38.01
CA GLY A 130 20.46 -10.12 36.88
C GLY A 130 21.63 -9.27 36.37
N ARG A 131 22.80 -9.32 37.04
CA ARG A 131 23.96 -8.47 36.75
C ARG A 131 24.40 -8.53 35.28
N GLU A 132 24.38 -9.71 34.67
CA GLU A 132 24.73 -9.87 33.25
C GLU A 132 23.67 -9.22 32.33
N GLY A 133 22.38 -9.40 32.64
CA GLY A 133 21.26 -8.73 31.97
C GLY A 133 21.35 -7.22 32.01
N LEU A 134 21.62 -6.66 33.19
CA LEU A 134 21.74 -5.21 33.38
C LEU A 134 23.01 -4.66 32.70
N ALA A 135 24.13 -5.39 32.76
CA ALA A 135 25.34 -5.03 32.05
C ALA A 135 25.16 -5.05 30.52
N TYR A 136 24.42 -6.04 29.98
CA TYR A 136 24.08 -6.08 28.56
C TYR A 136 23.19 -4.90 28.13
N LEU A 137 22.13 -4.60 28.90
CA LEU A 137 21.21 -3.48 28.58
C LEU A 137 21.93 -2.13 28.58
N ARG A 138 22.71 -1.85 29.63
CA ARG A 138 23.54 -0.63 29.72
C ARG A 138 24.65 -0.63 28.66
N GLY A 139 25.20 -1.79 28.32
CA GLY A 139 26.17 -1.96 27.23
C GLY A 139 25.60 -1.70 25.83
N ARG A 140 24.30 -1.84 25.62
CA ARG A 140 23.60 -1.34 24.42
C ARG A 140 23.32 0.17 24.46
N GLY A 141 23.64 0.86 25.55
CA GLY A 141 23.44 2.30 25.72
C GLY A 141 22.07 2.69 26.31
N LEU A 142 21.33 1.74 26.89
CA LEU A 142 20.05 2.04 27.53
C LEU A 142 20.25 2.65 28.92
N THR A 143 19.54 3.73 29.20
CA THR A 143 19.52 4.36 30.53
C THR A 143 18.64 3.57 31.51
N ASP A 144 18.88 3.71 32.81
CA ASP A 144 18.06 3.05 33.84
C ASP A 144 16.60 3.55 33.78
N GLU A 145 16.38 4.80 33.40
CA GLU A 145 15.05 5.38 33.14
C GLU A 145 14.35 4.66 31.98
N THR A 146 15.04 4.40 30.86
CA THR A 146 14.47 3.65 29.73
C THR A 146 14.20 2.19 30.11
N ILE A 147 15.13 1.55 30.83
CA ILE A 147 14.99 0.17 31.33
C ILE A 147 13.75 0.05 32.23
N ALA A 148 13.59 0.97 33.18
CA ALA A 148 12.43 1.04 34.07
C ALA A 148 11.14 1.38 33.32
N ALA A 149 11.18 2.35 32.39
CA ALA A 149 10.02 2.80 31.64
C ALA A 149 9.45 1.72 30.70
N PHE A 150 10.28 0.95 30.01
CA PHE A 150 9.83 -0.24 29.27
C PHE A 150 9.55 -1.45 30.17
N GLY A 151 10.03 -1.38 31.42
CA GLY A 151 9.79 -2.38 32.45
C GLY A 151 10.52 -3.69 32.20
N LEU A 152 11.73 -3.60 31.62
CA LEU A 152 12.58 -4.73 31.26
C LEU A 152 13.01 -5.50 32.53
N GLY A 153 13.25 -6.80 32.38
CA GLY A 153 13.58 -7.67 33.51
C GLY A 153 14.61 -8.76 33.18
N TRP A 154 14.85 -9.62 34.16
CA TRP A 154 15.65 -10.83 34.05
C TRP A 154 14.81 -12.03 34.48
N SER A 155 14.76 -13.09 33.65
CA SER A 155 13.93 -14.26 33.93
C SER A 155 14.42 -15.10 35.13
N GLY A 156 15.71 -15.02 35.47
CA GLY A 156 16.39 -15.98 36.34
C GLY A 156 16.72 -17.29 35.62
N GLU A 157 17.29 -18.25 36.37
CA GLU A 157 17.87 -19.49 35.83
C GLU A 157 16.87 -20.57 35.34
N GLY A 158 15.56 -20.38 35.54
CA GLY A 158 14.55 -21.37 35.13
C GLY A 158 14.41 -22.59 36.06
N ARG A 159 15.08 -22.61 37.22
CA ARG A 159 15.10 -23.75 38.17
C ARG A 159 13.93 -23.79 39.16
N GLY A 160 12.74 -23.33 38.76
CA GLY A 160 11.55 -23.25 39.63
C GLY A 160 11.52 -22.03 40.56
N GLY A 161 12.50 -21.14 40.47
CA GLY A 161 12.57 -19.93 41.29
C GLY A 161 11.44 -18.94 41.00
N LEU A 162 10.89 -18.91 39.78
CA LEU A 162 9.67 -18.12 39.52
C LEU A 162 8.45 -18.80 40.17
N VAL A 163 8.34 -20.11 40.04
CA VAL A 163 7.21 -20.89 40.57
C VAL A 163 7.08 -20.72 42.08
N GLY A 164 8.19 -20.83 42.83
CA GLY A 164 8.19 -20.64 44.28
C GLY A 164 7.79 -19.23 44.72
N GLU A 165 8.21 -18.19 43.99
CA GLU A 165 7.85 -16.80 44.29
C GLU A 165 6.38 -16.50 43.96
N MET A 166 5.87 -17.04 42.85
CA MET A 166 4.49 -16.86 42.42
C MET A 166 3.50 -17.64 43.30
N ALA A 167 3.90 -18.78 43.85
CA ALA A 167 3.09 -19.54 44.81
C ALA A 167 2.77 -18.73 46.08
N ALA A 168 3.66 -17.83 46.51
CA ALA A 168 3.41 -16.93 47.65
C ALA A 168 2.39 -15.81 47.35
N LEU A 169 1.93 -15.69 46.11
CA LEU A 169 0.90 -14.73 45.64
C LEU A 169 -0.41 -15.44 45.21
N ASP A 170 -0.57 -16.71 45.59
CA ASP A 170 -1.64 -17.63 45.16
C ASP A 170 -1.68 -17.86 43.63
N ILE A 171 -0.54 -17.66 42.92
CA ILE A 171 -0.42 -17.89 41.49
C ILE A 171 0.13 -19.30 41.24
N THR A 172 -0.70 -20.17 40.68
CA THR A 172 -0.38 -21.58 40.46
C THR A 172 0.44 -21.83 39.18
N PRO A 173 1.17 -22.96 39.06
CA PRO A 173 1.85 -23.35 37.83
C PRO A 173 0.93 -23.44 36.60
N ALA A 174 -0.34 -23.81 36.80
CA ALA A 174 -1.33 -23.84 35.71
C ALA A 174 -1.62 -22.44 35.18
N MET A 175 -1.77 -21.44 36.06
CA MET A 175 -1.97 -20.05 35.68
C MET A 175 -0.73 -19.47 34.97
N LEU A 176 0.48 -19.88 35.38
CA LEU A 176 1.73 -19.51 34.71
C LEU A 176 1.88 -20.14 33.31
N ARG A 177 1.43 -21.38 33.13
CA ARG A 177 1.31 -22.03 31.80
C ARG A 177 0.31 -21.29 30.92
N ASP A 178 -0.87 -20.96 31.45
CA ASP A 178 -1.96 -20.32 30.70
C ASP A 178 -1.63 -18.86 30.33
N ALA A 179 -0.82 -18.18 31.16
CA ALA A 179 -0.20 -16.89 30.85
C ALA A 179 0.99 -16.99 29.86
N GLY A 180 1.41 -18.20 29.48
CA GLY A 180 2.47 -18.42 28.49
C GLY A 180 3.89 -18.25 29.04
N VAL A 181 4.10 -18.29 30.36
CA VAL A 181 5.45 -18.19 30.98
C VAL A 181 6.03 -19.54 31.44
N MET A 182 5.24 -20.62 31.39
CA MET A 182 5.71 -22.01 31.52
C MET A 182 5.42 -22.83 30.26
N ARG A 183 6.25 -23.84 30.01
CA ARG A 183 5.97 -24.92 29.06
C ARG A 183 5.03 -25.95 29.68
N ALA A 184 4.26 -26.63 28.84
CA ALA A 184 3.60 -27.88 29.17
C ALA A 184 4.48 -29.10 28.80
N ASP A 185 4.17 -30.26 29.36
CA ASP A 185 4.54 -31.58 28.81
C ASP A 185 3.47 -32.09 27.82
N GLU A 186 3.57 -33.35 27.40
CA GLU A 186 2.67 -33.98 26.42
C GLU A 186 1.22 -34.10 26.95
N ASP A 187 1.05 -34.26 28.27
CA ASP A 187 -0.26 -34.32 28.93
C ASP A 187 -0.86 -32.93 29.23
N GLY A 188 -0.16 -31.85 28.85
CA GLY A 188 -0.59 -30.48 29.09
C GLY A 188 -0.23 -29.94 30.49
N THR A 189 0.49 -30.70 31.31
CA THR A 189 0.85 -30.33 32.69
C THR A 189 2.01 -29.33 32.69
N PRO A 190 2.00 -28.27 33.54
CA PRO A 190 3.10 -27.31 33.60
C PRO A 190 4.42 -27.98 34.01
N SER A 191 5.43 -27.94 33.13
CA SER A 191 6.66 -28.73 33.29
C SER A 191 7.89 -27.89 33.68
N ARG A 192 8.18 -26.81 32.96
CA ARG A 192 9.33 -25.93 33.21
C ARG A 192 9.07 -24.48 32.81
N GLU A 193 9.78 -23.55 33.42
CA GLU A 193 9.77 -22.13 33.04
C GLU A 193 10.16 -21.98 31.56
N LEU A 194 9.40 -21.19 30.78
CA LEU A 194 9.65 -21.00 29.35
C LEU A 194 10.82 -20.03 29.12
N PHE A 195 10.88 -18.99 29.95
CA PHE A 195 11.92 -17.97 29.93
C PHE A 195 12.93 -18.29 31.02
N PHE A 196 14.17 -18.55 30.64
CA PHE A 196 15.30 -18.83 31.53
C PHE A 196 16.57 -18.25 30.92
N ASN A 197 17.45 -17.68 31.75
CA ASN A 197 18.65 -16.93 31.36
C ASN A 197 18.40 -15.86 30.28
N ARG A 198 17.27 -15.15 30.38
CA ARG A 198 16.83 -14.16 29.38
C ARG A 198 16.60 -12.79 29.99
N VAL A 199 17.06 -11.76 29.28
CA VAL A 199 16.54 -10.40 29.43
C VAL A 199 15.13 -10.37 28.85
N THR A 200 14.17 -9.89 29.62
CA THR A 200 12.74 -9.96 29.28
C THR A 200 12.17 -8.60 28.85
N PHE A 201 11.31 -8.66 27.84
CA PHE A 201 10.70 -7.51 27.15
C PHE A 201 9.17 -7.62 27.28
N PRO A 202 8.52 -6.82 28.13
CA PRO A 202 7.06 -6.90 28.33
C PRO A 202 6.30 -6.48 27.06
N ILE A 203 5.41 -7.35 26.55
CA ILE A 203 4.62 -7.09 25.33
C ILE A 203 3.21 -6.66 25.74
N ARG A 204 2.82 -5.45 25.32
CA ARG A 204 1.53 -4.83 25.66
C ARG A 204 0.56 -4.82 24.48
N ASP A 205 -0.74 -4.87 24.78
CA ASP A 205 -1.79 -4.66 23.78
C ASP A 205 -1.98 -3.18 23.43
N ARG A 206 -2.85 -2.89 22.45
CA ARG A 206 -3.19 -1.51 22.02
C ARG A 206 -3.80 -0.60 23.11
N ARG A 207 -4.07 -1.13 24.32
CA ARG A 207 -4.56 -0.41 25.51
C ARG A 207 -3.50 -0.34 26.63
N GLY A 208 -2.25 -0.76 26.37
CA GLY A 208 -1.15 -0.77 27.34
C GLY A 208 -1.16 -1.93 28.34
N ARG A 209 -2.11 -2.88 28.22
CA ARG A 209 -2.21 -4.03 29.13
C ARG A 209 -1.15 -5.06 28.77
N LEU A 210 -0.48 -5.62 29.77
CA LEU A 210 0.51 -6.67 29.56
C LEU A 210 -0.18 -7.96 29.08
N VAL A 211 0.31 -8.55 27.99
CA VAL A 211 -0.30 -9.74 27.37
C VAL A 211 0.68 -10.88 27.11
N SER A 212 1.99 -10.60 27.01
CA SER A 212 3.03 -11.62 26.84
C SER A 212 4.41 -11.04 27.13
N PHE A 213 5.47 -11.84 26.90
CA PHE A 213 6.86 -11.41 26.98
C PHE A 213 7.66 -11.86 25.75
N GLY A 214 8.61 -11.02 25.35
CA GLY A 214 9.80 -11.41 24.58
C GLY A 214 10.96 -11.71 25.53
N GLY A 215 11.94 -12.49 25.10
CA GLY A 215 13.09 -12.87 25.92
C GLY A 215 14.35 -13.12 25.12
N ARG A 216 15.41 -12.35 25.35
CA ARG A 216 16.73 -12.48 24.70
C ARG A 216 17.70 -13.23 25.59
N ILE A 217 18.24 -14.35 25.12
CA ILE A 217 19.23 -15.14 25.88
C ILE A 217 20.59 -14.44 25.88
N LEU A 218 21.36 -14.63 26.95
CA LEU A 218 22.78 -14.26 27.03
C LEU A 218 23.63 -15.53 27.00
N GLY A 219 24.79 -15.47 26.34
CA GLY A 219 25.64 -16.63 26.10
C GLY A 219 25.08 -17.62 25.06
N ASP A 220 25.53 -18.87 25.16
CA ASP A 220 25.26 -19.92 24.18
C ASP A 220 23.89 -20.56 24.37
N GLY A 221 22.98 -20.31 23.43
CA GLY A 221 21.70 -21.00 23.35
C GLY A 221 20.80 -20.48 22.24
N GLN A 222 19.86 -21.32 21.79
CA GLN A 222 18.92 -21.01 20.72
C GLN A 222 17.46 -21.19 21.17
N PRO A 223 16.52 -20.37 20.67
CA PRO A 223 16.73 -19.22 19.81
C PRO A 223 17.25 -17.99 20.58
N LYS A 224 18.00 -17.11 19.88
CA LYS A 224 18.52 -15.83 20.40
C LYS A 224 17.42 -14.98 21.06
N TYR A 225 16.31 -14.78 20.34
CA TYR A 225 15.07 -14.20 20.86
C TYR A 225 13.97 -15.27 20.92
N LEU A 226 13.17 -15.22 21.98
CA LEU A 226 12.02 -16.10 22.20
C LEU A 226 10.80 -15.25 22.57
N ASN A 227 9.69 -15.46 21.87
CA ASN A 227 8.43 -14.77 22.14
C ASN A 227 7.45 -15.79 22.73
N GLY A 228 6.71 -15.40 23.78
CA GLY A 228 5.72 -16.25 24.45
C GLY A 228 4.73 -16.90 23.47
N PRO A 229 4.12 -18.05 23.81
CA PRO A 229 3.17 -18.74 22.94
C PRO A 229 1.91 -17.87 22.73
N GLU A 230 1.07 -18.23 21.75
CA GLU A 230 -0.29 -17.68 21.66
C GLU A 230 -1.06 -18.04 22.96
N THR A 231 -1.86 -17.11 23.48
CA THR A 231 -2.69 -17.32 24.68
C THR A 231 -4.09 -16.74 24.47
N ALA A 232 -5.00 -16.92 25.44
CA ALA A 232 -6.33 -16.32 25.40
C ALA A 232 -6.33 -14.78 25.33
N ILE A 233 -5.22 -14.11 25.67
CA ILE A 233 -5.07 -12.64 25.64
C ILE A 233 -4.00 -12.13 24.67
N PHE A 234 -3.25 -13.02 24.01
CA PHE A 234 -2.11 -12.66 23.16
C PHE A 234 -2.08 -13.43 21.85
N SER A 235 -1.93 -12.68 20.75
CA SER A 235 -1.63 -13.25 19.44
C SER A 235 -0.55 -12.45 18.72
N LYS A 236 0.53 -13.14 18.29
CA LYS A 236 1.66 -12.54 17.58
C LYS A 236 1.24 -11.87 16.28
N ARG A 237 0.21 -12.40 15.63
CA ARG A 237 -0.34 -11.87 14.37
C ARG A 237 -1.08 -10.55 14.50
N ARG A 238 -1.40 -10.09 15.72
CA ARG A 238 -2.23 -8.89 15.96
C ARG A 238 -1.55 -7.83 16.82
N VAL A 239 -0.51 -8.21 17.55
CA VAL A 239 0.22 -7.30 18.46
C VAL A 239 1.51 -6.84 17.79
N LEU A 240 1.81 -5.55 17.97
CA LEU A 240 3.08 -4.91 17.62
C LEU A 240 3.68 -4.40 18.93
N PHE A 241 4.97 -4.65 19.15
CA PHE A 241 5.68 -4.14 20.32
C PHE A 241 5.77 -2.60 20.25
N GLY A 242 5.50 -1.92 21.36
CA GLY A 242 5.54 -0.45 21.47
C GLY A 242 4.32 0.29 20.88
N LEU A 243 3.34 -0.41 20.30
CA LEU A 243 2.17 0.23 19.66
C LEU A 243 1.29 1.02 20.64
N ASP A 244 1.22 0.61 21.89
CA ASP A 244 0.58 1.38 22.98
C ASP A 244 1.19 2.78 23.10
N ARG A 245 2.52 2.87 23.13
CA ARG A 245 3.29 4.12 23.26
C ARG A 245 3.27 4.95 22.00
N ALA A 246 3.45 4.30 20.85
CA ALA A 246 3.45 4.98 19.55
C ALA A 246 2.10 5.66 19.26
N ARG A 247 0.98 5.03 19.65
CA ARG A 247 -0.36 5.62 19.51
C ARG A 247 -0.54 6.91 20.30
N GLU A 248 0.04 7.00 21.49
CA GLU A 248 0.00 8.21 22.31
C GLU A 248 0.90 9.31 21.71
N ALA A 249 2.14 8.95 21.34
CA ALA A 249 3.11 9.88 20.77
C ALA A 249 2.67 10.51 19.44
N VAL A 250 2.14 9.70 18.52
CA VAL A 250 1.71 10.15 17.18
C VAL A 250 0.46 11.03 17.24
N ARG A 251 -0.41 10.83 18.23
CA ARG A 251 -1.67 11.60 18.37
C ARG A 251 -1.53 12.88 19.21
N GLY A 252 -0.58 12.93 20.13
CA GLY A 252 -0.59 13.92 21.22
C GLY A 252 0.17 15.23 20.98
N THR A 253 0.98 15.36 19.93
CA THR A 253 2.06 16.36 19.91
C THR A 253 1.90 17.54 18.95
N GLY A 254 0.97 17.48 17.97
CA GLY A 254 0.80 18.53 16.94
C GLY A 254 1.97 18.66 15.94
N VAL A 255 3.11 18.07 16.26
CA VAL A 255 4.24 17.79 15.37
C VAL A 255 4.02 16.41 14.77
N ALA A 256 4.16 16.30 13.44
CA ALA A 256 4.07 15.01 12.75
C ALA A 256 5.18 14.07 13.24
N SER A 257 4.85 13.20 14.19
CA SER A 257 5.73 12.11 14.63
C SER A 257 5.46 10.92 13.72
N ASP A 258 6.43 10.52 12.92
CA ASP A 258 6.26 9.38 12.02
C ASP A 258 6.08 8.07 12.80
N LEU A 259 5.09 7.27 12.40
CA LEU A 259 4.92 5.90 12.86
C LEU A 259 5.96 5.03 12.15
N LEU A 260 6.93 4.54 12.91
CA LEU A 260 8.12 3.88 12.39
C LEU A 260 8.08 2.38 12.74
N VAL A 261 8.24 1.52 11.74
CA VAL A 261 8.19 0.06 11.91
C VAL A 261 9.58 -0.51 11.70
N VAL A 262 10.13 -1.13 12.74
CA VAL A 262 11.48 -1.72 12.77
C VAL A 262 11.42 -3.21 13.12
N GLU A 263 12.54 -3.94 13.06
CA GLU A 263 12.55 -5.40 13.22
C GLU A 263 12.46 -5.88 14.67
N GLY A 264 13.19 -5.24 15.60
CA GLY A 264 13.43 -5.77 16.92
C GLY A 264 12.95 -4.93 18.11
N TYR A 265 12.89 -5.59 19.27
CA TYR A 265 12.61 -4.95 20.56
C TYR A 265 13.62 -3.85 20.90
N MET A 266 14.91 -4.14 20.65
CA MET A 266 16.01 -3.22 20.98
C MET A 266 15.93 -1.94 20.15
N ASP A 267 15.59 -2.07 18.87
CA ASP A 267 15.46 -0.96 17.93
C ASP A 267 14.36 0.01 18.37
N VAL A 268 13.19 -0.53 18.72
CA VAL A 268 12.10 0.27 19.32
C VAL A 268 12.55 0.97 20.58
N ILE A 269 13.22 0.28 21.51
CA ILE A 269 13.63 0.86 22.79
C ILE A 269 14.69 1.96 22.59
N ALA A 270 15.68 1.73 21.73
CA ALA A 270 16.72 2.69 21.38
C ALA A 270 16.12 3.94 20.69
N LEU A 271 15.20 3.73 19.74
CA LEU A 271 14.50 4.81 19.04
C LEU A 271 13.62 5.65 19.99
N HIS A 272 12.88 5.02 20.89
CA HIS A 272 12.10 5.75 21.92
C HIS A 272 13.01 6.57 22.84
N GLN A 273 14.18 6.04 23.23
CA GLN A 273 15.17 6.78 24.01
C GLN A 273 15.75 7.97 23.24
N ALA A 274 15.95 7.83 21.92
CA ALA A 274 16.41 8.91 21.04
C ALA A 274 15.30 9.91 20.63
N GLY A 275 14.08 9.74 21.13
CA GLY A 275 12.94 10.66 20.89
C GLY A 275 11.96 10.20 19.81
N PHE A 276 12.28 9.16 19.03
CA PHE A 276 11.39 8.55 18.02
C PHE A 276 10.35 7.64 18.67
N ARG A 277 9.48 8.24 19.50
CA ARG A 277 8.44 7.54 20.27
C ARG A 277 7.33 6.92 19.41
N GLY A 278 7.34 7.15 18.10
CA GLY A 278 6.50 6.46 17.12
C GLY A 278 7.00 5.07 16.70
N ALA A 279 8.14 4.58 17.21
CA ALA A 279 8.68 3.30 16.79
C ALA A 279 7.91 2.09 17.35
N VAL A 280 7.71 1.06 16.51
CA VAL A 280 7.05 -0.23 16.81
C VAL A 280 7.72 -1.39 16.07
N ALA A 281 7.53 -2.64 16.52
CA ALA A 281 8.11 -3.83 15.87
C ALA A 281 7.15 -5.05 15.82
N PRO A 282 7.22 -5.90 14.77
CA PRO A 282 6.52 -7.18 14.71
C PRO A 282 7.18 -8.23 15.60
N LEU A 283 6.42 -9.24 15.99
CA LEU A 283 6.82 -10.21 17.01
C LEU A 283 7.50 -11.45 16.42
N GLY A 284 8.54 -11.23 15.61
CA GLY A 284 9.45 -12.27 15.10
C GLY A 284 9.03 -12.93 13.77
N THR A 285 8.13 -12.31 13.01
CA THR A 285 7.75 -12.71 11.64
C THR A 285 7.65 -11.47 10.75
N ALA A 286 7.51 -11.67 9.43
CA ALA A 286 7.03 -10.60 8.56
C ALA A 286 5.71 -10.00 9.06
N LEU A 287 5.46 -8.73 8.71
CA LEU A 287 4.23 -8.01 9.04
C LEU A 287 2.99 -8.75 8.50
N THR A 288 1.97 -8.88 9.33
CA THR A 288 0.67 -9.45 8.93
C THR A 288 -0.29 -8.38 8.44
N SER A 289 -1.35 -8.80 7.73
CA SER A 289 -2.45 -7.92 7.33
C SER A 289 -3.14 -7.26 8.54
N GLU A 290 -3.31 -7.98 9.66
CA GLU A 290 -3.89 -7.40 10.87
C GLU A 290 -2.97 -6.39 11.57
N GLN A 291 -1.65 -6.56 11.47
CA GLN A 291 -0.67 -5.58 11.95
C GLN A 291 -0.66 -4.33 11.05
N LEU A 292 -0.76 -4.48 9.72
CA LEU A 292 -0.87 -3.36 8.78
C LEU A 292 -2.15 -2.53 9.03
N GLU A 293 -3.31 -3.18 9.21
CA GLU A 293 -4.54 -2.51 9.64
C GLU A 293 -4.37 -1.77 10.98
N ALA A 294 -3.67 -2.38 11.95
CA ALA A 294 -3.39 -1.74 13.23
C ALA A 294 -2.46 -0.53 13.12
N LEU A 295 -1.53 -0.51 12.16
CA LEU A 295 -0.67 0.63 11.83
C LEU A 295 -1.46 1.77 11.15
N TRP A 296 -2.30 1.46 10.16
CA TRP A 296 -3.12 2.46 9.45
C TRP A 296 -4.20 3.11 10.34
N GLN A 297 -4.59 2.49 11.45
CA GLN A 297 -5.40 3.12 12.51
C GLN A 297 -4.63 4.17 13.35
N VAL A 298 -3.34 4.39 13.07
CA VAL A 298 -2.45 5.32 13.79
C VAL A 298 -1.85 6.35 12.84
N ALA A 299 -1.35 5.94 11.67
CA ALA A 299 -0.84 6.84 10.64
C ALA A 299 -1.18 6.31 9.23
N PRO A 300 -1.59 7.17 8.28
CA PRO A 300 -1.99 6.75 6.93
C PRO A 300 -0.83 6.25 6.06
N ALA A 301 0.40 6.71 6.32
CA ALA A 301 1.62 6.30 5.62
C ALA A 301 2.78 5.99 6.60
N PRO A 302 2.74 4.83 7.30
CA PRO A 302 3.81 4.37 8.17
C PRO A 302 5.15 4.20 7.43
N VAL A 303 6.26 4.45 8.12
CA VAL A 303 7.62 4.25 7.59
C VAL A 303 8.13 2.90 8.03
N LEU A 304 8.49 2.03 7.08
CA LEU A 304 9.13 0.74 7.32
C LEU A 304 10.64 0.95 7.23
N CYS A 305 11.35 0.64 8.30
CA CYS A 305 12.79 0.83 8.47
C CYS A 305 13.38 -0.50 8.92
N PHE A 306 13.72 -1.32 7.94
CA PHE A 306 14.33 -2.64 8.14
C PHE A 306 15.85 -2.56 8.09
N ASP A 307 16.52 -3.61 8.57
CA ASP A 307 17.98 -3.64 8.68
C ASP A 307 18.61 -3.53 7.29
N GLY A 308 19.82 -2.94 7.21
CA GLY A 308 20.53 -2.70 5.96
C GLY A 308 21.10 -3.97 5.28
N ASP A 309 20.60 -5.16 5.64
CA ASP A 309 21.09 -6.44 5.18
C ASP A 309 20.09 -7.16 4.23
N ALA A 310 20.46 -8.34 3.75
CA ALA A 310 19.61 -9.12 2.86
C ALA A 310 18.34 -9.66 3.54
N ALA A 311 18.29 -9.77 4.88
CA ALA A 311 17.09 -10.17 5.61
C ALA A 311 16.09 -9.02 5.71
N GLY A 312 16.54 -7.81 6.05
CA GLY A 312 15.72 -6.60 6.06
C GLY A 312 15.15 -6.26 4.68
N GLN A 313 15.93 -6.46 3.60
CA GLN A 313 15.44 -6.35 2.23
C GLN A 313 14.31 -7.36 1.94
N ARG A 314 14.46 -8.64 2.33
CA ARG A 314 13.39 -9.64 2.19
C ARG A 314 12.16 -9.31 3.04
N ALA A 315 12.35 -8.73 4.23
CA ALA A 315 11.25 -8.23 5.06
C ALA A 315 10.50 -7.07 4.37
N ALA A 316 11.22 -6.17 3.69
CA ALA A 316 10.65 -5.09 2.88
C ALA A 316 9.78 -5.64 1.73
N VAL A 317 10.29 -6.60 0.95
CA VAL A 317 9.51 -7.31 -0.08
C VAL A 317 8.25 -7.90 0.51
N LYS A 318 8.36 -8.65 1.62
CA LYS A 318 7.22 -9.37 2.19
C LYS A 318 6.16 -8.42 2.75
N ALA A 319 6.57 -7.32 3.39
CA ALA A 319 5.66 -6.29 3.85
C ALA A 319 4.94 -5.59 2.68
N ALA A 320 5.65 -5.27 1.60
CA ALA A 320 5.07 -4.70 0.39
C ALA A 320 4.03 -5.64 -0.25
N GLU A 321 4.37 -6.92 -0.44
CA GLU A 321 3.46 -7.95 -0.95
C GLU A 321 2.19 -8.10 -0.10
N THR A 322 2.33 -8.10 1.23
CA THR A 322 1.19 -8.22 2.16
C THR A 322 0.34 -6.95 2.24
N ALA A 323 0.91 -5.78 1.91
CA ALA A 323 0.19 -4.51 1.90
C ALA A 323 -0.61 -4.25 0.62
N LEU A 324 -0.12 -4.68 -0.56
CA LEU A 324 -0.76 -4.38 -1.86
C LEU A 324 -2.28 -4.62 -1.91
N PRO A 325 -2.83 -5.77 -1.44
CA PRO A 325 -4.27 -6.02 -1.47
C PRO A 325 -5.10 -5.17 -0.50
N LEU A 326 -4.44 -4.39 0.37
CA LEU A 326 -5.04 -3.57 1.42
C LEU A 326 -4.89 -2.06 1.17
N LEU A 327 -4.14 -1.67 0.13
CA LEU A 327 -3.92 -0.27 -0.24
C LEU A 327 -5.20 0.37 -0.79
N ASN A 328 -5.33 1.67 -0.52
CA ASN A 328 -6.29 2.57 -1.13
C ASN A 328 -5.75 4.01 -1.04
N VAL A 329 -6.50 4.99 -1.53
CA VAL A 329 -6.07 6.40 -1.57
C VAL A 329 -5.69 7.00 -0.20
N ASP A 330 -6.24 6.47 0.90
CA ASP A 330 -5.96 6.94 2.27
C ASP A 330 -4.87 6.13 2.99
N ARG A 331 -4.36 5.05 2.37
CA ARG A 331 -3.47 4.07 3.01
C ARG A 331 -2.30 3.69 2.12
N SER A 332 -1.10 4.08 2.53
CA SER A 332 0.15 3.75 1.84
C SER A 332 1.25 3.32 2.83
N LEU A 333 2.44 3.04 2.32
CA LEU A 333 3.65 2.77 3.08
C LEU A 333 4.81 3.61 2.53
N ARG A 334 5.77 3.96 3.39
CA ARG A 334 7.08 4.49 3.00
C ARG A 334 8.18 3.53 3.48
N PHE A 335 9.32 3.54 2.82
CA PHE A 335 10.48 2.71 3.20
C PHE A 335 11.72 3.57 3.44
N CYS A 336 12.29 3.46 4.63
CA CYS A 336 13.58 3.98 5.01
C CYS A 336 14.62 2.86 4.85
N VAL A 337 15.57 3.02 3.94
CA VAL A 337 16.65 2.04 3.72
C VAL A 337 17.85 2.45 4.55
N LEU A 338 18.34 1.56 5.39
CA LEU A 338 19.52 1.78 6.23
C LEU A 338 20.83 1.49 5.47
N PRO A 339 21.97 2.06 5.89
CA PRO A 339 23.28 1.68 5.40
C PRO A 339 23.59 0.19 5.63
N GLU A 340 24.44 -0.39 4.78
CA GLU A 340 24.74 -1.82 4.83
C GLU A 340 25.30 -2.26 6.19
N ASN A 341 24.67 -3.26 6.81
CA ASN A 341 24.98 -3.79 8.15
C ASN A 341 24.64 -2.88 9.36
N ASP A 342 23.87 -1.79 9.19
CA ASP A 342 23.28 -1.06 10.33
C ASP A 342 21.89 -1.59 10.71
N ASP A 343 21.64 -1.66 12.03
CA ASP A 343 20.32 -1.73 12.67
C ASP A 343 19.95 -0.33 13.21
N PRO A 344 18.67 0.01 13.45
CA PRO A 344 18.31 1.34 13.98
C PRO A 344 18.99 1.68 15.32
N ASP A 345 19.31 0.68 16.15
CA ASP A 345 20.04 0.84 17.42
C ASP A 345 21.54 1.22 17.18
N SER A 346 22.24 0.60 16.21
CA SER A 346 23.61 0.93 15.81
C SER A 346 23.70 2.31 15.19
N LEU A 347 22.77 2.63 14.29
CA LEU A 347 22.68 3.91 13.62
C LEU A 347 22.46 5.06 14.61
N VAL A 348 21.48 4.93 15.51
CA VAL A 348 21.19 5.93 16.56
C VAL A 348 22.40 6.13 17.49
N ARG A 349 23.17 5.07 17.79
CA ARG A 349 24.41 5.22 18.60
C ARG A 349 25.57 5.86 17.84
N ARG A 350 25.70 5.63 16.53
CA ARG A 350 26.79 6.18 15.72
C ARG A 350 26.55 7.62 15.32
N ASP A 351 25.37 7.91 14.76
CA ASP A 351 25.04 9.16 14.08
C ASP A 351 24.02 10.02 14.87
N GLY A 352 23.57 9.53 16.03
CA GLY A 352 22.63 10.21 16.91
C GLY A 352 21.21 10.30 16.34
N ALA A 353 20.34 11.01 17.07
CA ALA A 353 18.98 11.26 16.61
C ALA A 353 18.93 12.07 15.30
N ALA A 354 19.91 12.94 15.05
CA ALA A 354 19.97 13.74 13.82
C ALA A 354 20.21 12.87 12.57
N GLY A 355 21.12 11.89 12.62
CA GLY A 355 21.37 10.97 11.53
C GLY A 355 20.15 10.11 11.20
N MET A 356 19.50 9.55 12.24
CA MET A 356 18.26 8.79 12.08
C MET A 356 17.13 9.64 11.48
N ALA A 357 16.95 10.89 11.94
CA ALA A 357 15.93 11.79 11.41
C ALA A 357 16.14 12.12 9.93
N ALA A 358 17.39 12.30 9.49
CA ALA A 358 17.72 12.56 8.08
C ALA A 358 17.36 11.37 7.18
N LEU A 359 17.59 10.14 7.64
CA LEU A 359 17.22 8.93 6.90
C LEU A 359 15.69 8.71 6.85
N ILE A 360 14.98 8.96 7.95
CA ILE A 360 13.51 8.91 7.98
C ILE A 360 12.89 9.98 7.06
N ALA A 361 13.47 11.19 7.01
CA ALA A 361 13.04 12.24 6.08
C ALA A 361 13.27 11.86 4.61
N GLY A 362 14.29 11.04 4.33
CA GLY A 362 14.56 10.44 3.01
C GLY A 362 13.75 9.18 2.70
N ALA A 363 12.79 8.77 3.54
CA ALA A 363 12.02 7.55 3.33
C ALA A 363 11.16 7.63 2.04
N ARG A 364 11.37 6.67 1.15
CA ARG A 364 10.82 6.65 -0.22
C ARG A 364 9.38 6.11 -0.25
N PRO A 365 8.52 6.59 -1.16
CA PRO A 365 7.19 6.01 -1.39
C PRO A 365 7.26 4.53 -1.79
N MET A 366 6.23 3.76 -1.44
CA MET A 366 6.14 2.33 -1.76
C MET A 366 6.29 2.02 -3.27
N GLY A 367 5.71 2.83 -4.17
CA GLY A 367 5.79 2.60 -5.62
C GLY A 367 7.23 2.60 -6.17
N GLU A 368 8.04 3.57 -5.73
CA GLU A 368 9.46 3.66 -6.08
C GLU A 368 10.28 2.47 -5.59
N VAL A 369 10.02 2.03 -4.37
CA VAL A 369 10.78 0.96 -3.69
C VAL A 369 10.40 -0.40 -4.29
N LEU A 370 9.11 -0.59 -4.60
CA LEU A 370 8.56 -1.80 -5.19
C LEU A 370 9.22 -2.15 -6.53
N PHE A 371 9.55 -1.17 -7.38
CA PHE A 371 10.32 -1.44 -8.60
C PHE A 371 11.70 -2.06 -8.28
N GLY A 372 12.47 -1.42 -7.41
CA GLY A 372 13.81 -1.90 -7.01
C GLY A 372 13.76 -3.34 -6.51
N LEU A 373 12.81 -3.63 -5.61
CA LEU A 373 12.56 -4.94 -5.04
C LEU A 373 12.15 -6.01 -6.07
N LEU A 374 11.38 -5.65 -7.09
CA LEU A 374 10.94 -6.59 -8.14
C LEU A 374 11.99 -6.79 -9.25
N SER A 375 12.89 -5.82 -9.43
CA SER A 375 14.01 -5.85 -10.38
C SER A 375 15.30 -6.45 -9.81
N GLU A 376 15.31 -6.87 -8.54
CA GLU A 376 16.51 -7.41 -7.88
C GLU A 376 17.15 -8.55 -8.68
N GLY A 377 18.47 -8.48 -8.87
CA GLY A 377 19.24 -9.43 -9.68
C GLY A 377 19.17 -9.22 -11.20
N VAL A 378 18.28 -8.36 -11.72
CA VAL A 378 18.11 -8.11 -13.15
C VAL A 378 18.97 -6.91 -13.58
N ARG A 379 20.10 -7.16 -14.26
CA ARG A 379 21.06 -6.11 -14.67
C ARG A 379 21.10 -5.81 -16.17
N ASP A 380 21.17 -6.85 -17.00
CA ASP A 380 21.13 -6.75 -18.47
C ASP A 380 20.16 -7.80 -19.04
N PRO A 381 18.84 -7.59 -18.90
CA PRO A 381 17.85 -8.59 -19.28
C PRO A 381 17.71 -8.70 -20.80
N GLY A 382 17.80 -9.94 -21.31
CA GLY A 382 17.38 -10.27 -22.68
C GLY A 382 15.88 -10.03 -22.90
N PRO A 383 15.38 -10.07 -24.15
CA PRO A 383 13.98 -9.79 -24.48
C PRO A 383 12.96 -10.58 -23.64
N GLU A 384 13.24 -11.85 -23.37
CA GLU A 384 12.41 -12.75 -22.56
C GLU A 384 12.36 -12.31 -21.09
N GLN A 385 13.51 -11.96 -20.51
CA GLN A 385 13.62 -11.48 -19.13
C GLN A 385 12.98 -10.10 -18.97
N ARG A 386 13.11 -9.23 -19.97
CA ARG A 386 12.41 -7.92 -20.05
C ARG A 386 10.90 -8.11 -20.06
N ALA A 387 10.39 -9.00 -20.91
CA ALA A 387 8.96 -9.30 -21.00
C ALA A 387 8.43 -9.92 -19.68
N ALA A 388 9.18 -10.85 -19.08
CA ALA A 388 8.83 -11.45 -17.79
C ALA A 388 8.78 -10.41 -16.64
N LEU A 389 9.76 -9.52 -16.55
CA LEU A 389 9.77 -8.45 -15.55
C LEU A 389 8.62 -7.46 -15.78
N ARG A 390 8.43 -6.98 -17.02
CA ARG A 390 7.31 -6.07 -17.36
C ARG A 390 5.95 -6.69 -16.99
N ARG A 391 5.76 -7.97 -17.29
CA ARG A 391 4.56 -8.72 -16.90
C ARG A 391 4.38 -8.77 -15.38
N ARG A 392 5.44 -9.12 -14.62
CA ARG A 392 5.42 -9.16 -13.15
C ARG A 392 5.06 -7.81 -12.54
N LEU A 393 5.61 -6.70 -13.06
CA LEU A 393 5.29 -5.34 -12.58
C LEU A 393 3.79 -5.02 -12.75
N VAL A 394 3.22 -5.35 -13.92
CA VAL A 394 1.78 -5.17 -14.20
C VAL A 394 0.90 -6.07 -13.33
N GLU A 395 1.28 -7.34 -13.15
CA GLU A 395 0.54 -8.29 -12.28
C GLU A 395 0.53 -7.82 -10.82
N VAL A 396 1.65 -7.30 -10.31
CA VAL A 396 1.77 -6.80 -8.93
C VAL A 396 0.95 -5.52 -8.72
N ALA A 397 0.96 -4.57 -9.67
CA ALA A 397 0.09 -3.39 -9.60
C ALA A 397 -1.40 -3.78 -9.61
N GLY A 398 -1.75 -4.83 -10.37
CA GLY A 398 -3.10 -5.38 -10.43
C GLY A 398 -3.62 -6.03 -9.14
N LEU A 399 -2.77 -6.23 -8.11
CA LEU A 399 -3.19 -6.69 -6.78
C LEU A 399 -3.87 -5.58 -5.96
N ILE A 400 -3.71 -4.32 -6.33
CA ILE A 400 -4.34 -3.18 -5.66
C ILE A 400 -5.85 -3.17 -6.01
N PRO A 401 -6.78 -3.16 -5.02
CA PRO A 401 -8.21 -3.22 -5.31
C PRO A 401 -8.75 -1.98 -6.03
N ASP A 402 -8.28 -0.80 -5.64
CA ASP A 402 -8.66 0.48 -6.24
C ASP A 402 -8.07 0.62 -7.65
N LYS A 403 -8.92 0.88 -8.65
CA LYS A 403 -8.52 0.88 -10.07
C LYS A 403 -7.76 2.12 -10.50
N ALA A 404 -8.01 3.28 -9.88
CA ALA A 404 -7.22 4.48 -10.17
C ALA A 404 -5.81 4.31 -9.58
N LEU A 405 -5.73 3.90 -8.31
CA LEU A 405 -4.45 3.67 -7.64
C LEU A 405 -3.63 2.54 -8.29
N ALA A 406 -4.27 1.47 -8.75
CA ALA A 406 -3.61 0.41 -9.52
C ALA A 406 -3.04 0.91 -10.86
N SER A 407 -3.69 1.89 -11.50
CA SER A 407 -3.18 2.53 -12.72
C SER A 407 -1.94 3.37 -12.43
N GLU A 408 -1.98 4.24 -11.41
CA GLU A 408 -0.84 5.06 -10.98
C GLU A 408 0.39 4.23 -10.62
N TYR A 409 0.20 3.15 -9.84
CA TYR A 409 1.28 2.21 -9.53
C TYR A 409 1.81 1.51 -10.78
N ARG A 410 0.94 1.14 -11.73
CA ARG A 410 1.37 0.54 -13.00
C ARG A 410 2.23 1.49 -13.83
N SER A 411 1.82 2.74 -14.01
CA SER A 411 2.58 3.74 -14.76
C SER A 411 3.93 3.99 -14.09
N THR A 412 3.94 4.27 -12.79
CA THR A 412 5.17 4.47 -11.98
C THR A 412 6.18 3.33 -12.13
N LEU A 413 5.71 2.07 -12.09
CA LEU A 413 6.58 0.89 -12.23
C LEU A 413 7.10 0.70 -13.67
N LEU A 414 6.30 1.05 -14.68
CA LEU A 414 6.70 0.97 -16.10
C LEU A 414 7.69 2.08 -16.46
N ASP A 415 7.49 3.30 -15.98
CA ASP A 415 8.43 4.42 -16.18
C ASP A 415 9.79 4.08 -15.58
N SER A 416 9.80 3.55 -14.35
CA SER A 416 11.01 3.06 -13.68
C SER A 416 11.72 1.97 -14.50
N PHE A 417 10.95 1.04 -15.10
CA PHE A 417 11.47 0.00 -15.99
C PHE A 417 12.12 0.57 -17.26
N PHE A 418 11.46 1.50 -17.95
CA PHE A 418 11.99 2.09 -19.18
C PHE A 418 13.22 2.96 -18.89
N GLN A 419 13.20 3.77 -17.82
CA GLN A 419 14.35 4.58 -17.41
C GLN A 419 15.57 3.70 -17.06
N THR A 420 15.37 2.62 -16.29
CA THR A 420 16.46 1.75 -15.81
C THR A 420 17.12 0.97 -16.95
N PHE A 421 16.32 0.44 -17.89
CA PHE A 421 16.81 -0.43 -18.96
C PHE A 421 16.82 0.23 -20.35
N ARG A 422 16.97 1.56 -20.41
CA ARG A 422 17.26 2.31 -21.64
C ARG A 422 18.64 1.92 -22.17
N ARG A 423 18.74 1.57 -23.45
CA ARG A 423 20.01 1.17 -24.09
C ARG A 423 20.94 2.38 -24.25
N ASN A 424 21.84 2.57 -23.29
CA ASN A 424 22.93 3.55 -23.40
C ASN A 424 23.91 3.14 -24.51
N GLY A 425 23.69 3.65 -25.72
CA GLY A 425 24.56 3.49 -26.89
C GLY A 425 25.88 4.27 -26.76
N ALA A 426 26.73 3.87 -25.82
CA ALA A 426 28.07 4.46 -25.63
C ALA A 426 28.97 4.18 -26.84
N ARG A 427 29.05 5.16 -27.76
CA ARG A 427 29.90 5.10 -28.97
C ARG A 427 31.39 5.17 -28.61
N GLY A 428 31.99 4.03 -28.29
CA GLY A 428 33.43 3.82 -28.43
C GLY A 428 33.83 3.99 -29.90
N GLY A 429 34.54 5.06 -30.22
CA GLY A 429 34.77 5.47 -31.60
C GLY A 429 35.86 4.66 -32.33
N VAL A 430 35.47 3.89 -33.34
CA VAL A 430 36.37 3.42 -34.40
C VAL A 430 35.77 3.79 -35.77
N LYS A 431 36.51 4.57 -36.56
CA LYS A 431 36.20 4.96 -37.96
C LYS A 431 36.39 3.71 -38.86
N LYS A 432 35.73 3.47 -40.01
CA LYS A 432 35.14 4.28 -41.10
C LYS A 432 34.23 3.30 -41.94
N ALA A 433 33.48 3.61 -43.01
CA ALA A 433 33.29 4.82 -43.83
C ALA A 433 31.93 4.81 -44.61
N SER A 434 31.46 6.02 -44.95
CA SER A 434 30.86 6.45 -46.24
C SER A 434 29.70 5.70 -46.92
N VAL A 435 28.54 6.37 -46.96
CA VAL A 435 27.98 7.00 -48.19
C VAL A 435 27.54 8.42 -47.81
N ALA A 436 27.69 9.40 -48.71
CA ALA A 436 27.42 10.81 -48.40
C ALA A 436 26.03 11.27 -48.88
N THR A 437 25.31 11.98 -48.02
CA THR A 437 24.28 12.95 -48.39
C THR A 437 24.68 14.30 -47.82
N SER A 438 24.79 15.32 -48.68
CA SER A 438 25.11 16.68 -48.23
C SER A 438 23.93 17.30 -47.46
N PRO A 439 24.17 18.20 -46.48
CA PRO A 439 23.10 18.77 -45.69
C PRO A 439 22.33 19.82 -46.48
N VAL A 440 21.00 19.70 -46.48
CA VAL A 440 20.12 20.86 -46.75
C VAL A 440 20.05 21.68 -45.46
N ALA A 441 20.02 23.01 -45.58
CA ALA A 441 19.89 23.93 -44.46
C ALA A 441 18.65 23.61 -43.59
N PRO A 442 18.65 23.93 -42.28
CA PRO A 442 17.52 23.64 -41.41
C PRO A 442 16.23 24.29 -41.94
N MET A 443 15.20 23.46 -42.10
CA MET A 443 13.86 23.89 -42.48
C MET A 443 13.12 24.39 -41.23
N ASP A 444 12.18 25.32 -41.40
CA ASP A 444 11.36 25.83 -40.31
C ASP A 444 10.53 24.71 -39.65
N ALA A 445 10.44 24.75 -38.32
CA ALA A 445 9.88 23.68 -37.51
C ALA A 445 8.36 23.53 -37.71
N ASP A 446 7.65 24.63 -37.98
CA ASP A 446 6.21 24.60 -38.27
C ASP A 446 5.92 24.07 -39.68
N LEU A 447 6.70 24.48 -40.68
CA LEU A 447 6.62 23.88 -42.02
C LEU A 447 6.93 22.37 -41.98
N GLN A 448 7.87 21.95 -41.11
CA GLN A 448 8.15 20.53 -40.90
C GLN A 448 6.96 19.79 -40.27
N ARG A 449 6.28 20.40 -39.29
CA ARG A 449 5.07 19.84 -38.65
C ARG A 449 3.89 19.76 -39.62
N GLN A 450 3.63 20.81 -40.39
CA GLN A 450 2.60 20.82 -41.44
C GLN A 450 2.84 19.71 -42.48
N CYS A 451 4.10 19.51 -42.91
CA CYS A 451 4.45 18.38 -43.77
C CYS A 451 4.18 17.02 -43.10
N ILE A 452 4.41 16.86 -41.80
CA ILE A 452 4.11 15.58 -41.10
C ILE A 452 2.60 15.32 -41.06
N LEU A 453 1.76 16.34 -40.83
CA LEU A 453 0.31 16.21 -40.83
C LEU A 453 -0.25 15.73 -42.16
N SER A 454 0.17 16.35 -43.27
CA SER A 454 -0.21 15.89 -44.61
C SER A 454 0.37 14.51 -44.93
N ALA A 455 1.57 14.17 -44.44
CA ALA A 455 2.16 12.84 -44.65
C ALA A 455 1.35 11.72 -43.96
N ILE A 456 0.82 11.97 -42.75
CA ILE A 456 -0.02 11.01 -42.03
C ILE A 456 -1.27 10.68 -42.85
N ILE A 457 -1.99 11.67 -43.38
CA ILE A 457 -3.18 11.46 -44.22
C ILE A 457 -2.81 10.73 -45.53
N LEU A 458 -1.68 11.09 -46.16
CA LEU A 458 -1.21 10.42 -47.39
C LEU A 458 -0.73 8.98 -47.18
N GLU A 459 -0.51 8.54 -45.95
CA GLU A 459 -0.08 7.18 -45.60
C GLU A 459 -1.22 6.38 -44.93
N GLN A 460 -2.18 7.07 -44.29
CA GLN A 460 -3.34 6.50 -43.60
C GLN A 460 -4.60 7.36 -43.91
N PRO A 461 -5.26 7.15 -45.06
CA PRO A 461 -6.30 8.08 -45.54
C PRO A 461 -7.54 8.15 -44.65
N GLY A 462 -7.94 7.05 -44.00
CA GLY A 462 -9.03 6.99 -43.00
C GLY A 462 -8.73 7.68 -41.64
N VAL A 463 -7.65 8.47 -41.57
CA VAL A 463 -7.48 9.48 -40.53
C VAL A 463 -8.33 10.72 -40.83
N LEU A 464 -8.56 11.03 -42.12
CA LEU A 464 -9.26 12.25 -42.53
C LEU A 464 -10.66 12.35 -41.90
N ASP A 465 -11.37 11.22 -41.78
CA ASP A 465 -12.72 11.13 -41.18
C ASP A 465 -12.84 11.81 -39.80
N GLU A 466 -11.80 11.73 -38.96
CA GLU A 466 -11.81 12.30 -37.60
C GLU A 466 -11.22 13.73 -37.57
N VAL A 467 -10.41 14.10 -38.56
CA VAL A 467 -9.57 15.31 -38.51
C VAL A 467 -9.88 16.34 -39.60
N GLN A 468 -10.76 16.04 -40.57
CA GLN A 468 -11.13 16.89 -41.71
C GLN A 468 -11.38 18.33 -41.27
N ASP A 469 -12.25 18.49 -40.27
CA ASP A 469 -12.69 19.76 -39.72
C ASP A 469 -11.54 20.62 -39.16
N ALA A 470 -10.51 19.99 -38.58
CA ALA A 470 -9.31 20.66 -38.10
C ALA A 470 -8.29 20.89 -39.23
N TYR A 471 -8.17 19.96 -40.19
CA TYR A 471 -7.28 20.08 -41.33
C TYR A 471 -7.65 21.26 -42.25
N CYS A 472 -8.95 21.49 -42.44
CA CYS A 472 -9.50 22.67 -43.12
C CYS A 472 -9.11 24.00 -42.43
N ARG A 473 -8.91 24.00 -41.11
CA ARG A 473 -8.58 25.20 -40.31
C ARG A 473 -7.08 25.51 -40.26
N LEU A 474 -6.21 24.67 -40.82
CA LEU A 474 -4.77 24.96 -40.89
C LEU A 474 -4.45 26.04 -41.93
N GLU A 475 -3.61 26.99 -41.54
CA GLU A 475 -2.99 27.94 -42.47
C GLU A 475 -1.77 27.26 -43.14
N LEU A 476 -1.96 26.81 -44.38
CA LEU A 476 -0.97 26.03 -45.13
C LEU A 476 -0.32 26.88 -46.25
N PRO A 477 0.98 26.69 -46.54
CA PRO A 477 1.63 27.20 -47.75
C PRO A 477 0.86 26.78 -49.00
N ALA A 478 0.91 27.58 -50.07
CA ALA A 478 0.07 27.41 -51.26
C ALA A 478 0.11 25.99 -51.89
N ASP A 479 1.25 25.29 -51.82
CA ASP A 479 1.41 23.95 -52.34
C ASP A 479 0.88 22.84 -51.41
N LEU A 480 0.97 23.02 -50.09
CA LEU A 480 0.29 22.17 -49.10
C LEU A 480 -1.22 22.46 -49.01
N ALA A 481 -1.63 23.70 -49.26
CA ALA A 481 -3.04 24.08 -49.37
C ALA A 481 -3.67 23.42 -50.61
N ALA A 482 -3.04 23.52 -51.79
CA ALA A 482 -3.49 22.81 -52.98
C ALA A 482 -3.56 21.28 -52.78
N LEU A 483 -2.61 20.71 -52.04
CA LEU A 483 -2.66 19.29 -51.63
C LEU A 483 -3.84 18.98 -50.70
N ARG A 484 -4.20 19.89 -49.78
CA ARG A 484 -5.39 19.71 -48.93
C ARG A 484 -6.67 19.78 -49.75
N GLU A 485 -6.86 20.81 -50.58
CA GLU A 485 -8.11 20.97 -51.32
C GLU A 485 -8.38 19.74 -52.21
N GLU A 486 -7.36 19.24 -52.94
CA GLU A 486 -7.50 18.01 -53.75
C GLU A 486 -7.82 16.76 -52.90
N LEU A 487 -7.29 16.65 -51.67
CA LEU A 487 -7.66 15.58 -50.74
C LEU A 487 -9.12 15.69 -50.27
N LEU A 488 -9.63 16.91 -50.04
CA LEU A 488 -11.00 17.14 -49.62
C LEU A 488 -11.98 16.91 -50.78
N ASP A 489 -11.67 17.41 -51.98
CA ASP A 489 -12.48 17.19 -53.19
C ASP A 489 -12.60 15.69 -53.52
N LEU A 490 -11.49 14.92 -53.39
CA LEU A 490 -11.51 13.46 -53.57
C LEU A 490 -12.33 12.74 -52.50
N TYR A 491 -12.37 13.27 -51.27
CA TYR A 491 -13.16 12.72 -50.17
C TYR A 491 -14.65 13.00 -50.37
N ASP A 492 -15.04 14.26 -50.61
CA ASP A 492 -16.43 14.69 -50.78
C ASP A 492 -17.12 14.00 -51.98
N VAL A 493 -16.37 13.65 -53.03
CA VAL A 493 -16.88 12.91 -54.19
C VAL A 493 -17.08 11.40 -53.91
N ARG A 494 -16.32 10.80 -52.99
CA ARG A 494 -16.26 9.33 -52.79
C ARG A 494 -16.78 8.84 -51.44
N GLY A 495 -16.89 9.72 -50.45
CA GLY A 495 -17.26 9.40 -49.05
C GLY A 495 -16.12 8.81 -48.21
N GLU A 496 -15.05 8.34 -48.85
CA GLU A 496 -13.80 7.92 -48.20
C GLU A 496 -12.61 8.18 -49.16
N LEU A 497 -11.42 8.44 -48.62
CA LEU A 497 -10.22 8.58 -49.46
C LEU A 497 -9.74 7.20 -49.96
N PRO A 498 -9.30 7.10 -51.23
CA PRO A 498 -8.79 5.84 -51.77
C PRO A 498 -7.49 5.39 -51.10
N PRO A 499 -7.12 4.10 -51.20
CA PRO A 499 -5.88 3.56 -50.61
C PRO A 499 -4.61 4.30 -51.08
N PRO A 500 -3.53 4.33 -50.27
CA PRO A 500 -2.36 5.20 -50.48
C PRO A 500 -1.70 5.16 -51.87
N ASP A 501 -1.75 4.01 -52.56
CA ASP A 501 -1.17 3.84 -53.90
C ASP A 501 -2.06 4.44 -55.01
N GLU A 502 -3.38 4.25 -54.93
CA GLU A 502 -4.35 4.88 -55.84
C GLU A 502 -4.38 6.39 -55.61
N LEU A 503 -4.40 6.81 -54.34
CA LEU A 503 -4.35 8.22 -53.95
C LEU A 503 -3.10 8.92 -54.48
N ALA A 504 -1.94 8.27 -54.41
CA ALA A 504 -0.70 8.83 -54.97
C ALA A 504 -0.76 9.03 -56.50
N ALA A 505 -1.45 8.14 -57.23
CA ALA A 505 -1.65 8.26 -58.67
C ALA A 505 -2.61 9.41 -59.04
N CYS A 506 -3.71 9.56 -58.30
CA CYS A 506 -4.64 10.70 -58.45
C CYS A 506 -3.91 12.04 -58.23
N LEU A 507 -3.24 12.19 -57.09
CA LEU A 507 -2.51 13.42 -56.74
C LEU A 507 -1.36 13.73 -57.70
N SER A 508 -0.67 12.71 -58.23
CA SER A 508 0.34 12.93 -59.27
C SER A 508 -0.26 13.40 -60.59
N THR A 509 -1.50 13.00 -60.90
CA THR A 509 -2.23 13.44 -62.11
C THR A 509 -2.73 14.89 -61.96
N ALA A 510 -3.10 15.30 -60.75
CA ALA A 510 -3.37 16.69 -60.37
C ALA A 510 -2.12 17.60 -60.32
N GLY A 511 -0.92 17.07 -60.64
CA GLY A 511 0.33 17.84 -60.65
C GLY A 511 1.01 18.00 -59.28
N LEU A 512 0.50 17.38 -58.22
CA LEU A 512 0.99 17.51 -56.84
C LEU A 512 2.09 16.49 -56.47
N GLY A 513 2.57 15.70 -57.43
CA GLY A 513 3.50 14.59 -57.20
C GLY A 513 4.80 14.97 -56.48
N GLU A 514 5.42 16.10 -56.82
CA GLU A 514 6.64 16.58 -56.16
C GLU A 514 6.38 16.99 -54.69
N VAL A 515 5.22 17.61 -54.42
CA VAL A 515 4.79 18.00 -53.07
C VAL A 515 4.61 16.76 -52.20
N CYS A 516 3.91 15.74 -52.72
CA CYS A 516 3.71 14.45 -52.03
C CYS A 516 5.02 13.74 -51.70
N GLN A 517 5.99 13.72 -52.63
CA GLN A 517 7.31 13.14 -52.40
C GLN A 517 8.08 13.90 -51.31
N ARG A 518 8.07 15.23 -51.35
CA ARG A 518 8.71 16.10 -50.34
C ARG A 518 8.12 15.87 -48.96
N VAL A 519 6.80 15.83 -48.86
CA VAL A 519 6.02 15.57 -47.64
C VAL A 519 6.38 14.21 -47.02
N ARG A 520 6.31 13.12 -47.79
CA ARG A 520 6.70 11.77 -47.32
C ARG A 520 8.18 11.69 -46.92
N ALA A 521 9.08 12.39 -47.64
CA ALA A 521 10.51 12.46 -47.31
C ALA A 521 10.84 13.27 -46.03
N VAL A 522 9.90 14.06 -45.50
CA VAL A 522 10.03 14.70 -44.18
C VAL A 522 9.71 13.69 -43.07
N ARG A 523 8.60 12.94 -43.16
CA ARG A 523 8.26 11.89 -42.17
C ARG A 523 9.30 10.76 -42.16
N GLY A 524 9.68 10.27 -43.34
CA GLY A 524 10.68 9.21 -43.50
C GLY A 524 12.09 9.53 -42.99
N ARG A 525 12.43 10.82 -42.78
CA ARG A 525 13.70 11.21 -42.13
C ARG A 525 13.71 10.95 -40.63
N ARG A 526 12.55 10.94 -39.95
CA ARG A 526 12.45 10.63 -38.52
C ARG A 526 12.56 9.13 -38.26
N ALA A 527 11.95 8.32 -39.13
CA ALA A 527 11.95 6.85 -39.08
C ALA A 527 13.34 6.16 -39.23
N ARG A 528 14.41 6.91 -39.53
CA ARG A 528 15.79 6.38 -39.61
C ARG A 528 16.76 7.05 -38.63
N GLY A 529 16.27 7.92 -37.74
CA GLY A 529 17.08 8.71 -36.81
C GLY A 529 17.15 8.17 -35.37
N HIS A 530 16.22 7.31 -34.97
CA HIS A 530 16.19 6.61 -33.68
C HIS A 530 16.02 5.10 -33.94
N GLY A 531 16.78 4.27 -33.24
CA GLY A 531 16.60 2.82 -33.26
C GLY A 531 15.88 2.36 -32.00
N ASP A 532 14.84 1.55 -32.16
CA ASP A 532 14.11 0.78 -31.14
C ASP A 532 13.36 1.54 -30.02
N ASP A 533 13.19 2.88 -30.08
CA ASP A 533 12.16 3.57 -29.28
C ASP A 533 10.84 3.61 -30.05
N ASP A 534 10.05 2.54 -29.91
CA ASP A 534 8.67 2.44 -30.42
C ASP A 534 7.69 3.25 -29.53
N LEU A 535 7.86 4.57 -29.60
CA LEU A 535 6.94 5.57 -29.03
C LEU A 535 5.78 5.89 -30.00
N PHE A 536 5.71 5.18 -31.15
CA PHE A 536 4.81 5.47 -32.27
C PHE A 536 4.24 4.20 -32.96
N GLY A 537 3.97 3.15 -32.17
CA GLY A 537 2.93 2.14 -32.47
C GLY A 537 1.50 2.67 -32.24
N THR A 538 1.38 3.99 -32.10
CA THR A 538 0.17 4.77 -31.81
C THR A 538 -0.81 4.79 -32.98
N ASP A 539 -2.09 4.95 -32.65
CA ASP A 539 -3.13 5.31 -33.61
C ASP A 539 -2.69 6.54 -34.45
N PRO A 540 -2.67 6.46 -35.79
CA PRO A 540 -2.37 7.59 -36.67
C PRO A 540 -3.20 8.85 -36.38
N ARG A 541 -4.41 8.71 -35.81
CA ARG A 541 -5.25 9.84 -35.37
C ARG A 541 -4.65 10.58 -34.19
N HIS A 542 -4.12 9.87 -33.18
CA HIS A 542 -3.41 10.52 -32.07
C HIS A 542 -2.13 11.20 -32.55
N GLU A 543 -1.34 10.55 -33.42
CA GLU A 543 -0.14 11.16 -34.00
C GLU A 543 -0.50 12.46 -34.75
N TRP A 544 -1.59 12.46 -35.52
CA TRP A 544 -2.09 13.64 -36.22
C TRP A 544 -2.47 14.76 -35.25
N TRP A 545 -3.28 14.48 -34.22
CA TRP A 545 -3.67 15.48 -33.23
C TRP A 545 -2.49 16.04 -32.43
N HIS A 546 -1.48 15.21 -32.12
CA HIS A 546 -0.24 15.66 -31.47
C HIS A 546 0.51 16.69 -32.31
N PHE A 547 0.72 16.43 -33.61
CA PHE A 547 1.38 17.40 -34.50
C PHE A 547 0.51 18.63 -34.81
N TYR A 548 -0.81 18.47 -34.85
CA TYR A 548 -1.75 19.57 -35.07
C TYR A 548 -1.66 20.58 -33.94
N ALA A 549 -1.71 20.09 -32.71
CA ALA A 549 -1.71 20.93 -31.54
C ALA A 549 -0.30 21.48 -31.20
N LEU A 550 0.78 20.84 -31.68
CA LEU A 550 2.13 21.44 -31.71
C LEU A 550 2.21 22.71 -32.58
N LEU A 551 1.27 22.96 -33.50
CA LEU A 551 1.20 24.21 -34.28
C LEU A 551 0.51 25.35 -33.53
N ASN A 552 -0.42 25.06 -32.59
CA ASN A 552 -1.09 26.09 -31.78
C ASN A 552 -1.71 25.52 -30.49
N VAL A 553 -0.88 25.35 -29.45
CA VAL A 553 -1.26 24.71 -28.18
C VAL A 553 -2.37 25.47 -27.44
N GLU A 554 -2.35 26.81 -27.44
CA GLU A 554 -3.33 27.63 -26.70
C GLU A 554 -4.73 27.57 -27.31
N ARG A 555 -4.83 27.65 -28.64
CA ARG A 555 -6.10 27.50 -29.35
C ARG A 555 -6.68 26.11 -29.16
N PHE A 556 -5.86 25.07 -29.32
CA PHE A 556 -6.28 23.68 -29.10
C PHE A 556 -6.78 23.45 -27.66
N ALA A 557 -6.10 24.04 -26.67
CA ALA A 557 -6.53 24.02 -25.27
C ALA A 557 -7.88 24.74 -25.02
N ALA A 558 -8.23 25.75 -25.83
CA ALA A 558 -9.50 26.45 -25.73
C ALA A 558 -10.66 25.68 -26.39
N GLU A 559 -10.41 25.11 -27.58
CA GLU A 559 -11.40 24.31 -28.31
C GLU A 559 -11.81 23.07 -27.49
N ILE A 560 -10.86 22.38 -26.86
CA ILE A 560 -11.13 21.23 -25.97
C ILE A 560 -11.93 21.62 -24.72
N ARG A 561 -11.69 22.80 -24.13
CA ARG A 561 -12.49 23.27 -22.98
C ARG A 561 -13.94 23.54 -23.39
N ALA A 562 -14.17 24.22 -24.51
CA ALA A 562 -15.52 24.50 -25.00
C ALA A 562 -16.30 23.21 -25.36
N ASP A 563 -15.62 22.18 -25.86
CA ASP A 563 -16.23 20.88 -26.11
C ASP A 563 -16.54 20.12 -24.81
N THR A 564 -15.64 20.21 -23.81
CA THR A 564 -15.86 19.62 -22.48
C THR A 564 -17.03 20.31 -21.74
N GLU A 565 -17.19 21.63 -21.86
CA GLU A 565 -18.30 22.36 -21.26
C GLU A 565 -19.65 21.99 -21.90
N ARG A 566 -19.70 21.82 -23.24
CA ARG A 566 -20.88 21.31 -23.96
C ARG A 566 -21.22 19.85 -23.63
N MET A 567 -20.22 19.03 -23.32
CA MET A 567 -20.44 17.68 -22.80
C MET A 567 -21.17 17.70 -21.45
N CYS A 568 -20.84 18.65 -20.57
CA CYS A 568 -21.50 18.80 -19.26
C CYS A 568 -22.95 19.30 -19.33
N THR A 569 -23.41 19.88 -20.46
CA THR A 569 -24.82 20.24 -20.68
C THR A 569 -25.64 19.13 -21.34
N GLY A 570 -24.99 18.08 -21.85
CA GLY A 570 -25.65 16.87 -22.39
C GLY A 570 -25.84 16.84 -23.91
N ASP A 571 -25.14 17.68 -24.67
CA ASP A 571 -25.41 17.95 -26.10
C ASP A 571 -24.49 17.22 -27.10
N LEU A 572 -23.82 16.12 -26.73
CA LEU A 572 -22.84 15.42 -27.60
C LEU A 572 -23.13 13.91 -27.77
N ASP A 573 -22.82 13.39 -28.96
CA ASP A 573 -22.94 11.97 -29.32
C ASP A 573 -21.64 11.17 -29.09
N GLU A 574 -21.72 9.84 -29.32
CA GLU A 574 -20.65 8.89 -29.02
C GLU A 574 -19.40 9.08 -29.91
N ALA A 575 -19.56 9.56 -31.14
CA ALA A 575 -18.45 9.86 -32.05
C ALA A 575 -17.75 11.17 -31.64
N ALA A 576 -18.52 12.19 -31.27
CA ALA A 576 -17.98 13.43 -30.70
C ALA A 576 -17.21 13.16 -29.39
N TRP A 577 -17.67 12.21 -28.57
CA TRP A 577 -16.98 11.80 -27.34
C TRP A 577 -15.62 11.13 -27.62
N ALA A 578 -15.56 10.23 -28.61
CA ALA A 578 -14.32 9.59 -29.03
C ALA A 578 -13.29 10.59 -29.54
N SER A 579 -13.69 11.50 -30.44
CA SER A 579 -12.82 12.58 -30.95
C SER A 579 -12.35 13.54 -29.85
N LEU A 580 -13.23 13.92 -28.92
CA LEU A 580 -12.85 14.75 -27.77
C LEU A 580 -11.82 14.05 -26.89
N ARG A 581 -11.93 12.73 -26.69
CA ARG A 581 -10.93 11.93 -25.98
C ARG A 581 -9.57 11.93 -26.70
N THR A 582 -9.51 11.63 -28.00
CA THR A 582 -8.24 11.65 -28.77
C THR A 582 -7.55 13.01 -28.68
N ARG A 583 -8.34 14.10 -28.74
CA ARG A 583 -7.85 15.48 -28.64
C ARG A 583 -7.37 15.85 -27.23
N LEU A 584 -8.09 15.43 -26.18
CA LEU A 584 -7.67 15.59 -24.78
C LEU A 584 -6.29 14.95 -24.54
N LEU A 585 -6.10 13.72 -25.03
CA LEU A 585 -4.82 13.01 -24.93
C LEU A 585 -3.69 13.81 -25.61
N ALA A 586 -3.89 14.20 -26.87
CA ALA A 586 -2.90 14.99 -27.61
C ALA A 586 -2.54 16.33 -26.93
N LEU A 587 -3.51 16.99 -26.27
CA LEU A 587 -3.28 18.23 -25.53
C LEU A 587 -2.43 18.02 -24.28
N ASP A 588 -2.57 16.89 -23.59
CA ASP A 588 -1.75 16.62 -22.40
C ASP A 588 -0.35 16.14 -22.79
N THR A 589 -0.21 15.32 -23.85
CA THR A 589 1.08 14.98 -24.47
C THR A 589 1.92 16.22 -24.80
N LEU A 590 1.24 17.33 -25.14
CA LEU A 590 1.84 18.63 -25.40
C LEU A 590 2.25 19.40 -24.15
N ARG A 591 1.41 19.42 -23.12
CA ARG A 591 1.71 20.11 -21.86
C ARG A 591 2.88 19.48 -21.10
N ARG A 592 3.09 18.16 -21.26
CA ARG A 592 4.18 17.41 -20.61
C ARG A 592 5.53 17.45 -21.36
N GLY A 593 5.64 18.13 -22.50
CA GLY A 593 6.94 18.36 -23.15
C GLY A 593 7.60 17.13 -23.80
N GLY A 594 6.85 16.05 -24.02
CA GLY A 594 7.22 15.01 -25.01
C GLY A 594 8.10 13.84 -24.56
N THR A 595 7.79 13.18 -23.44
CA THR A 595 7.86 11.70 -23.34
C THR A 595 6.87 11.20 -22.28
N ASP A 596 5.99 10.28 -22.68
CA ASP A 596 5.17 9.36 -21.88
C ASP A 596 4.28 9.91 -20.75
N LEU A 597 3.03 9.49 -20.58
CA LEU A 597 2.12 8.71 -21.43
C LEU A 597 0.68 9.07 -21.01
N ASP A 598 -0.29 8.55 -21.75
CA ASP A 598 -1.72 8.46 -21.42
C ASP A 598 -2.06 8.33 -19.91
N GLU A 599 -3.00 9.19 -19.48
CA GLU A 599 -4.25 8.70 -18.86
C GLU A 599 -5.10 7.93 -19.89
#